data_AF-A0A0R3PFP3-F1
#
_entry.id   AF-A0A0R3PFP3-F1
#
_cell.length_a   1.000
_cell.length_b   1.000
_cell.length_c   1.000
_cell.angle_alpha   90.00
_cell.angle_beta   90.00
_cell.angle_gamma   90.00
#
_symmetry.space_group_name_H-M   'P 1'
#
loop_
_entity.id
_entity.type
_entity.pdbx_description
1 polymer ?
#
loop_
_entity_poly.entity_id
_entity_poly.type
_entity_poly.pdbx_seq_one_letter_code
_entity_poly.pdbx_strand_id
1 'polypeptide(L)'
;CECEDAFVDAVISAFPEVSKTKGVYTEQDLKNRFSKIYKLGRRTAAIDDNGGTLNDYLWSYLRSMLFFDLSRKFTEDDMIDPSTVDNLEVLARAKWYVDRNDFKNAIRVAQLLRGEPALVIRDWLTDTRAYLETRLLAQLLVAHAAVSSVRTTY
;
A
#
# COMPACT_ATOMS: atom_id res chain seq x y z
N CYS A 1 32.00 6.98 -24.07
CA CYS A 1 31.66 7.23 -22.66
C CYS A 1 30.39 8.06 -22.46
N GLU A 2 29.78 8.66 -23.51
CA GLU A 2 28.59 9.52 -23.36
C GLU A 2 27.29 8.78 -22.93
N CYS A 3 27.21 7.46 -23.08
CA CYS A 3 25.99 6.70 -22.74
C CYS A 3 25.82 6.44 -21.24
N GLU A 4 26.91 6.43 -20.45
CA GLU A 4 26.82 6.18 -19.00
C GLU A 4 26.21 7.39 -18.27
N ASP A 5 26.67 8.59 -18.59
CA ASP A 5 26.15 9.83 -18.00
C ASP A 5 24.67 10.05 -18.37
N ALA A 6 24.30 9.82 -19.64
CA ALA A 6 22.91 9.97 -20.09
C ALA A 6 21.92 9.03 -19.37
N PHE A 7 22.35 7.81 -19.03
CA PHE A 7 21.52 6.87 -18.28
C PHE A 7 21.38 7.29 -16.81
N VAL A 8 22.48 7.67 -16.17
CA VAL A 8 22.47 8.14 -14.78
C VAL A 8 21.60 9.39 -14.64
N ASP A 9 21.70 10.34 -15.57
CA ASP A 9 20.88 11.54 -15.61
C ASP A 9 19.38 11.21 -15.79
N ALA A 10 19.06 10.24 -16.66
CA ALA A 10 17.69 9.76 -16.82
C ALA A 10 17.14 9.14 -15.52
N VAL A 11 17.93 8.34 -14.80
CA VAL A 11 17.50 7.73 -13.54
C VAL A 11 17.34 8.78 -12.43
N ILE A 12 18.24 9.77 -12.33
CA ILE A 12 18.13 10.86 -11.36
C ILE A 12 16.90 11.72 -11.63
N SER A 13 16.61 12.02 -12.90
CA SER A 13 15.40 12.79 -13.27
C SER A 13 14.11 12.03 -12.97
N ALA A 14 14.12 10.70 -13.02
CA ALA A 14 12.96 9.85 -12.71
C ALA A 14 12.61 9.77 -11.22
N PHE A 15 13.47 10.22 -10.29
CA PHE A 15 13.14 10.21 -8.87
C PHE A 15 11.97 11.17 -8.57
N PRO A 16 11.01 10.78 -7.70
CA PRO A 16 9.93 11.67 -7.29
C PRO A 16 10.47 12.92 -6.59
N GLU A 17 9.94 14.09 -6.93
CA GLU A 17 10.33 15.37 -6.31
C GLU A 17 10.11 15.38 -4.78
N VAL A 18 9.09 14.66 -4.32
CA VAL A 18 8.80 14.48 -2.90
C VAL A 18 9.93 13.73 -2.20
N SER A 19 10.48 12.69 -2.84
CA SER A 19 11.62 11.91 -2.32
C SER A 19 12.90 12.74 -2.28
N LYS A 20 13.12 13.62 -3.26
CA LYS A 20 14.30 14.50 -3.35
C LYS A 20 14.33 15.55 -2.23
N THR A 21 13.16 16.09 -1.87
CA THR A 21 13.05 17.22 -0.95
C THR A 21 12.79 16.82 0.50
N LYS A 22 11.98 15.79 0.74
CA LYS A 22 11.55 15.39 2.10
C LYS A 22 12.19 14.08 2.58
N GLY A 23 13.01 13.46 1.75
CA GLY A 23 13.49 12.11 1.98
C GLY A 23 12.39 11.06 1.75
N VAL A 24 12.72 9.81 2.02
CA VAL A 24 11.88 8.66 1.71
C VAL A 24 11.47 7.99 3.02
N TYR A 25 10.20 7.61 3.15
CA TYR A 25 9.71 6.88 4.31
C TYR A 25 10.41 5.54 4.47
N THR A 26 10.72 5.14 5.71
CA THR A 26 11.22 3.78 5.95
C THR A 26 10.09 2.76 5.91
N GLU A 27 10.42 1.48 5.71
CA GLU A 27 9.43 0.38 5.78
C GLU A 27 8.65 0.41 7.11
N GLN A 28 9.34 0.72 8.20
CA GLN A 28 8.75 0.79 9.53
C GLN A 28 7.81 2.01 9.68
N ASP A 29 8.14 3.15 9.08
CA ASP A 29 7.27 4.33 9.10
C ASP A 29 5.97 4.09 8.32
N LEU A 30 6.07 3.42 7.17
CA LEU A 30 4.91 3.04 6.37
C LEU A 30 4.02 2.06 7.13
N LYS A 31 4.60 1.06 7.82
CA LYS A 31 3.88 0.14 8.71
C LYS A 31 3.19 0.86 9.87
N ASN A 32 3.90 1.78 10.52
CA ASN A 32 3.36 2.56 11.63
C ASN A 32 2.19 3.45 11.20
N ARG A 33 2.30 4.11 10.03
CA ARG A 33 1.20 4.91 9.47
C ARG A 33 0.01 4.04 9.08
N PHE A 34 0.25 2.91 8.44
CA PHE A 34 -0.82 1.97 8.11
C PHE A 34 -1.55 1.48 9.37
N SER A 35 -0.82 1.16 10.45
CA SER A 35 -1.41 0.76 11.73
C SER A 35 -2.31 1.84 12.34
N LYS A 36 -1.97 3.12 12.18
CA LYS A 36 -2.84 4.23 12.58
C LYS A 36 -4.12 4.27 11.75
N ILE A 37 -4.02 4.14 10.42
CA ILE A 37 -5.16 4.09 9.50
C ILE A 37 -6.07 2.91 9.83
N TYR A 38 -5.50 1.73 10.07
CA TYR A 38 -6.23 0.53 10.48
C TYR A 38 -7.02 0.74 11.79
N LYS A 39 -6.40 1.37 12.79
CA LYS A 39 -7.08 1.70 14.06
C LYS A 39 -8.20 2.71 13.88
N LEU A 40 -8.02 3.70 13.00
CA LEU A 40 -9.06 4.68 12.66
C LEU A 40 -10.22 4.00 11.95
N GLY A 41 -9.96 3.21 10.90
CA GLY A 41 -10.99 2.46 10.18
C GLY A 41 -11.78 1.50 11.08
N ARG A 42 -11.12 0.85 12.05
CA ARG A 42 -11.80 -0.01 13.03
C ARG A 42 -12.68 0.79 14.01
N ARG A 43 -12.27 2.00 14.38
CA ARG A 43 -13.04 2.87 15.29
C ARG A 43 -14.22 3.51 14.60
N THR A 44 -14.07 3.98 13.37
CA THR A 44 -15.17 4.56 12.60
C THR A 44 -16.24 3.50 12.31
N ALA A 45 -15.83 2.26 12.02
CA ALA A 45 -16.75 1.12 11.93
C ALA A 45 -17.52 0.82 13.24
N ALA A 46 -17.00 1.24 14.39
CA ALA A 46 -17.60 1.02 15.71
C ALA A 46 -18.40 2.22 16.24
N ILE A 47 -18.33 3.40 15.60
CA ILE A 47 -18.96 4.65 16.05
C ILE A 47 -20.25 4.95 15.25
N ASP A 48 -20.46 4.27 14.12
CA ASP A 48 -21.63 4.47 13.26
C ASP A 48 -22.94 3.83 13.80
N ASP A 49 -22.90 3.31 15.03
CA ASP A 49 -24.03 2.77 15.80
C ASP A 49 -25.09 3.83 16.18
N ASN A 50 -24.90 5.12 15.87
CA ASN A 50 -25.70 6.18 16.47
C ASN A 50 -26.22 7.30 15.53
N GLY A 51 -26.44 7.04 14.24
CA GLY A 51 -26.93 8.08 13.33
C GLY A 51 -27.61 7.65 12.02
N GLY A 52 -28.90 7.35 12.08
CA GLY A 52 -29.90 7.83 11.09
C GLY A 52 -29.85 7.36 9.62
N THR A 53 -30.67 6.36 9.31
CA THR A 53 -31.49 6.20 8.07
C THR A 53 -30.85 5.83 6.72
N LEU A 54 -29.54 5.61 6.61
CA LEU A 54 -28.95 4.89 5.45
C LEU A 54 -28.24 3.59 5.85
N ASN A 55 -28.19 3.28 7.15
CA ASN A 55 -27.33 2.26 7.73
C ASN A 55 -27.94 0.86 7.84
N ASP A 56 -29.26 0.69 7.73
CA ASP A 56 -29.93 -0.61 7.97
C ASP A 56 -29.56 -1.70 6.96
N TYR A 57 -29.25 -1.31 5.72
CA TYR A 57 -28.74 -2.25 4.71
C TYR A 57 -27.30 -2.67 4.98
N LEU A 58 -26.46 -1.77 5.51
CA LEU A 58 -25.09 -2.09 5.91
C LEU A 58 -25.11 -3.04 7.13
N TRP A 59 -26.00 -2.80 8.09
CA TRP A 59 -26.11 -3.57 9.32
C TRP A 59 -26.54 -5.02 9.15
N SER A 60 -27.43 -5.29 8.19
CA SER A 60 -27.89 -6.66 7.90
C SER A 60 -26.79 -7.55 7.32
N TYR A 61 -25.86 -6.98 6.55
CA TYR A 61 -24.69 -7.70 6.03
C TYR A 61 -23.55 -7.81 7.05
N LEU A 62 -23.32 -6.75 7.83
CA LEU A 62 -22.27 -6.72 8.87
C LEU A 62 -22.55 -7.72 10.00
N ARG A 63 -23.81 -7.89 10.40
CA ARG A 63 -24.21 -8.94 11.35
C ARG A 63 -23.95 -10.35 10.81
N SER A 64 -24.09 -10.56 9.49
CA SER A 64 -23.79 -11.86 8.87
C SER A 64 -22.28 -12.15 8.81
N MET A 65 -21.43 -11.11 8.84
CA MET A 65 -19.97 -11.21 8.69
C MET A 65 -19.22 -11.44 10.02
N LEU A 66 -19.71 -10.87 11.13
CA LEU A 66 -19.14 -11.14 12.46
C LEU A 66 -19.23 -12.63 12.86
N PHE A 67 -20.18 -13.38 12.28
CA PHE A 67 -20.25 -14.84 12.43
C PHE A 67 -19.24 -15.62 11.57
N PHE A 68 -18.60 -14.97 10.59
CA PHE A 68 -17.51 -15.55 9.76
C PHE A 68 -16.10 -15.10 10.22
N ASP A 69 -16.00 -14.38 11.34
CA ASP A 69 -14.78 -13.78 11.89
C ASP A 69 -13.81 -14.79 12.56
N LEU A 70 -13.67 -15.99 12.01
CA LEU A 70 -12.61 -16.92 12.43
C LEU A 70 -11.94 -17.59 11.22
N SER A 71 -10.70 -17.16 10.98
CA SER A 71 -9.67 -18.01 10.36
C SER A 71 -9.78 -18.26 8.86
N ARG A 72 -10.10 -17.25 8.03
CA ARG A 72 -9.76 -17.36 6.60
C ARG A 72 -8.28 -17.03 6.42
N LYS A 73 -7.46 -18.07 6.27
CA LYS A 73 -6.11 -17.96 5.71
C LYS A 73 -6.25 -17.40 4.30
N PHE A 74 -6.14 -16.09 4.16
CA PHE A 74 -6.13 -15.43 2.86
C PHE A 74 -5.06 -16.11 2.00
N THR A 75 -5.48 -16.75 0.91
CA THR A 75 -4.58 -17.37 -0.05
C THR A 75 -4.38 -16.39 -1.20
N GLU A 76 -3.20 -16.35 -1.81
CA GLU A 76 -2.86 -15.39 -2.88
C GLU A 76 -3.82 -15.43 -4.08
N ASP A 77 -4.60 -16.51 -4.21
CA ASP A 77 -5.55 -16.80 -5.29
C ASP A 77 -7.02 -16.52 -4.96
N ASP A 78 -7.33 -15.91 -3.79
CA ASP A 78 -8.72 -15.53 -3.48
C ASP A 78 -9.17 -14.40 -4.42
N MET A 79 -9.86 -14.77 -5.51
CA MET A 79 -10.48 -13.84 -6.44
C MET A 79 -11.36 -12.86 -5.67
N ILE A 80 -10.94 -11.60 -5.66
CA ILE A 80 -11.67 -10.51 -5.05
C ILE A 80 -12.77 -10.13 -6.04
N ASP A 81 -14.03 -10.40 -5.69
CA ASP A 81 -15.15 -9.73 -6.35
C ASP A 81 -15.21 -8.29 -5.84
N PRO A 82 -14.80 -7.27 -6.63
CA PRO A 82 -14.71 -5.90 -6.15
C PRO A 82 -16.05 -5.35 -5.68
N SER A 83 -17.18 -5.96 -6.08
CA SER A 83 -18.52 -5.49 -5.83
C SER A 83 -19.08 -5.86 -4.45
N THR A 84 -18.58 -6.93 -3.81
CA THR A 84 -19.12 -7.48 -2.56
C THR A 84 -18.16 -7.42 -1.37
N VAL A 85 -16.89 -7.04 -1.55
CA VAL A 85 -15.92 -7.06 -0.44
C VAL A 85 -16.17 -5.92 0.53
N ASP A 86 -16.27 -6.27 1.81
CA ASP A 86 -16.38 -5.32 2.91
C ASP A 86 -15.07 -4.54 3.11
N ASN A 87 -15.18 -3.24 3.40
CA ASN A 87 -14.04 -2.37 3.64
C ASN A 87 -13.16 -2.86 4.80
N LEU A 88 -13.76 -3.48 5.83
CA LEU A 88 -13.03 -4.01 6.98
C LEU A 88 -12.22 -5.25 6.60
N GLU A 89 -12.79 -6.15 5.77
CA GLU A 89 -12.06 -7.30 5.22
C GLU A 89 -10.89 -6.85 4.34
N VAL A 90 -11.12 -5.85 3.46
CA VAL A 90 -10.05 -5.26 2.65
C VAL A 90 -8.95 -4.67 3.52
N LEU A 91 -9.28 -3.94 4.59
CA LEU A 91 -8.31 -3.39 5.54
C LEU A 91 -7.52 -4.48 6.30
N ALA A 92 -8.19 -5.53 6.76
CA ALA A 92 -7.55 -6.65 7.44
C ALA A 92 -6.61 -7.42 6.52
N ARG A 93 -6.99 -7.61 5.25
CA ARG A 93 -6.16 -8.24 4.24
C ARG A 93 -4.98 -7.36 3.84
N ALA A 94 -5.19 -6.07 3.65
CA ALA A 94 -4.10 -5.11 3.44
C ALA A 94 -3.10 -5.12 4.61
N LYS A 95 -3.60 -5.19 5.86
CA LYS A 95 -2.75 -5.33 7.06
C LYS A 95 -1.85 -6.57 6.98
N TRP A 96 -2.41 -7.70 6.57
CA TRP A 96 -1.68 -8.97 6.43
C TRP A 96 -0.51 -8.89 5.44
N TYR A 97 -0.68 -8.15 4.33
CA TYR A 97 0.39 -7.89 3.35
C TYR A 97 1.43 -6.90 3.86
N VAL A 98 0.98 -5.81 4.51
CA VAL A 98 1.87 -4.80 5.10
C VAL A 98 2.77 -5.42 6.17
N ASP A 99 2.23 -6.28 7.03
CA ASP A 99 3.02 -6.94 8.08
C ASP A 99 4.15 -7.80 7.48
N ARG A 100 3.95 -8.38 6.29
CA ARG A 100 4.94 -9.16 5.50
C ARG A 100 5.92 -8.35 4.64
N ASN A 101 5.86 -7.03 4.69
CA ASN A 101 6.61 -6.12 3.79
C ASN A 101 6.21 -6.25 2.30
N ASP A 102 5.08 -6.87 1.99
CA ASP A 102 4.57 -6.93 0.62
C ASP A 102 3.71 -5.70 0.32
N PHE A 103 4.38 -4.57 0.15
CA PHE A 103 3.74 -3.29 -0.13
C PHE A 103 3.03 -3.26 -1.48
N LYS A 104 3.47 -4.08 -2.45
CA LYS A 104 2.88 -4.12 -3.79
C LYS A 104 1.48 -4.73 -3.74
N ASN A 105 1.33 -5.88 -3.08
CA ASN A 105 0.02 -6.49 -2.91
C ASN A 105 -0.84 -5.72 -1.91
N ALA A 106 -0.24 -5.09 -0.88
CA ALA A 106 -0.95 -4.20 0.02
C ALA A 106 -1.61 -3.02 -0.72
N ILE A 107 -0.90 -2.36 -1.65
CA ILE A 107 -1.43 -1.27 -2.47
C ILE A 107 -2.64 -1.75 -3.28
N ARG A 108 -2.52 -2.91 -3.96
CA ARG A 108 -3.60 -3.46 -4.80
C ARG A 108 -4.87 -3.72 -3.99
N VAL A 109 -4.71 -4.32 -2.80
CA VAL A 109 -5.85 -4.58 -1.92
C VAL A 109 -6.43 -3.28 -1.38
N ALA A 110 -5.58 -2.36 -0.91
CA ALA A 110 -6.03 -1.07 -0.37
C ALA A 110 -6.76 -0.18 -1.40
N GLN A 111 -6.48 -0.34 -2.70
CA GLN A 111 -7.22 0.36 -3.77
C GLN A 111 -8.69 -0.07 -3.90
N LEU A 112 -9.06 -1.23 -3.35
CA LEU A 112 -10.43 -1.74 -3.38
C LEU A 112 -11.34 -1.10 -2.33
N LEU A 113 -10.77 -0.30 -1.41
CA LEU A 113 -11.54 0.42 -0.40
C LEU A 113 -12.48 1.43 -1.05
N ARG A 114 -13.68 1.58 -0.48
CA ARG A 114 -14.72 2.48 -0.97
C ARG A 114 -15.15 3.48 0.10
N GLY A 115 -15.59 4.66 -0.33
CA GLY A 115 -16.11 5.71 0.55
C GLY A 115 -15.03 6.44 1.34
N GLU A 116 -15.34 6.80 2.58
CA GLU A 116 -14.44 7.54 3.48
C GLU A 116 -13.08 6.86 3.75
N PRO A 117 -12.96 5.54 4.00
CA PRO A 117 -11.66 4.91 4.24
C PRO A 117 -10.74 4.95 3.01
N ALA A 118 -11.30 5.05 1.80
CA ALA A 118 -10.54 5.20 0.56
C ALA A 118 -9.79 6.54 0.50
N LEU A 119 -10.39 7.60 1.07
CA LEU A 119 -9.76 8.92 1.11
C LEU A 119 -8.58 8.95 2.08
N VAL A 120 -8.77 8.37 3.27
CA VAL A 120 -7.72 8.33 4.31
C VAL A 120 -6.52 7.49 3.85
N ILE A 121 -6.76 6.38 3.15
CA ILE A 121 -5.67 5.51 2.71
C ILE A 121 -4.92 6.06 1.49
N ARG A 122 -5.53 6.97 0.70
CA ARG A 122 -4.93 7.51 -0.53
C ARG A 122 -3.57 8.16 -0.29
N ASP A 123 -3.43 8.88 0.82
CA ASP A 123 -2.18 9.53 1.17
C ASP A 123 -1.10 8.46 1.44
N TRP A 124 -1.44 7.43 2.21
CA TRP A 124 -0.55 6.29 2.45
C TRP A 124 -0.19 5.53 1.16
N LEU A 125 -1.14 5.35 0.24
CA LEU A 125 -0.89 4.75 -1.07
C LEU A 125 0.13 5.54 -1.89
N THR A 126 0.01 6.87 -1.87
CA THR A 126 0.92 7.77 -2.60
C THR A 126 2.34 7.67 -2.03
N ASP A 127 2.46 7.70 -0.70
CA ASP A 127 3.75 7.60 -0.01
C ASP A 127 4.41 6.22 -0.21
N THR A 128 3.61 5.15 -0.16
CA THR A 128 4.09 3.78 -0.38
C THR A 128 4.53 3.57 -1.82
N ARG A 129 3.84 4.18 -2.79
CA ARG A 129 4.25 4.15 -4.20
C ARG A 129 5.58 4.87 -4.40
N ALA A 130 5.74 6.07 -3.86
CA ALA A 130 6.99 6.82 -3.94
C ALA A 130 8.17 6.04 -3.31
N TYR A 131 7.92 5.34 -2.21
CA TYR A 131 8.90 4.43 -1.60
C TYR A 131 9.35 3.32 -2.57
N LEU A 132 8.41 2.62 -3.20
CA LEU A 132 8.70 1.54 -4.15
C LEU A 132 9.45 2.04 -5.39
N GLU A 133 9.05 3.18 -5.95
CA GLU A 133 9.72 3.82 -7.08
C GLU A 133 11.17 4.18 -6.73
N THR A 134 11.37 4.84 -5.59
CA THR A 134 12.70 5.21 -5.11
C THR A 134 13.60 3.97 -4.93
N ARG A 135 13.06 2.90 -4.32
CA ARG A 135 13.81 1.65 -4.13
C ARG A 135 14.19 1.01 -5.45
N LEU A 136 13.29 0.99 -6.42
CA LEU A 136 13.56 0.45 -7.76
C LEU A 136 14.68 1.25 -8.45
N LEU A 137 14.60 2.57 -8.44
CA LEU A 137 15.61 3.44 -9.06
C LEU A 137 16.97 3.28 -8.38
N ALA A 138 17.01 3.19 -7.05
CA ALA A 138 18.25 2.92 -6.31
C ALA A 138 18.86 1.56 -6.68
N GLN A 139 18.05 0.51 -6.78
CA GLN A 139 18.51 -0.81 -7.22
C GLN A 139 19.04 -0.78 -8.66
N LEU A 140 18.40 -0.03 -9.54
CA LEU A 140 18.83 0.14 -10.92
C LEU A 140 20.20 0.85 -11.00
N LEU A 141 20.43 1.90 -10.20
CA LEU A 141 21.73 2.57 -10.11
C LEU A 141 22.82 1.62 -9.62
N VAL A 142 22.54 0.84 -8.58
CA VAL A 142 23.50 -0.14 -8.03
C VAL A 142 23.82 -1.23 -9.05
N ALA A 143 22.80 -1.78 -9.72
CA ALA A 143 23.00 -2.78 -10.78
C ALA A 143 23.82 -2.22 -11.94
N HIS A 144 23.56 -0.96 -12.33
CA HIS A 144 24.35 -0.28 -13.36
C HIS A 144 25.81 -0.09 -12.94
N ALA A 145 26.06 0.38 -11.72
CA ALA A 145 27.41 0.54 -11.18
C ALA A 145 28.19 -0.79 -11.12
N ALA A 146 27.51 -1.89 -10.75
CA ALA A 146 28.10 -3.22 -10.75
C ALA A 146 28.48 -3.71 -12.16
N VAL A 147 27.66 -3.41 -13.18
CA VAL A 147 27.97 -3.75 -14.57
C VAL A 147 29.11 -2.89 -15.11
N SER A 148 29.13 -1.59 -14.80
CA SER A 148 30.19 -0.68 -15.22
C SER A 148 31.55 -1.04 -14.59
N SER A 149 31.58 -1.45 -13.31
CA SER A 149 32.81 -1.89 -12.64
C SER A 149 33.37 -3.20 -13.21
N VAL A 150 32.51 -4.15 -13.58
CA VAL A 150 32.93 -5.38 -14.27
C VAL A 150 33.47 -5.04 -15.67
N ARG A 151 32.85 -4.12 -16.40
CA ARG A 151 33.33 -3.71 -17.73
C ARG A 151 34.69 -3.00 -17.68
N THR A 152 34.97 -2.24 -16.63
CA THR A 152 36.23 -1.50 -16.50
C THR A 152 37.42 -2.36 -16.05
N THR A 153 37.16 -3.59 -15.59
CA THR A 153 38.21 -4.53 -15.14
C THR A 153 38.64 -5.54 -16.20
N TYR A 154 37.96 -5.62 -17.34
CA TYR A 154 38.29 -6.48 -18.50
C TYR A 154 38.52 -5.63 -19.75
#